data_AF-A0A7L5XV78-F1
#
_entry.id   AF-A0A7L5XV78-F1
#
_cell.length_a   1.000
_cell.length_b   1.000
_cell.length_c   1.000
_cell.angle_alpha   90.00
_cell.angle_beta   90.00
_cell.angle_gamma   90.00
#
_symmetry.space_group_name_H-M   'P 1'
#
loop_
_entity.id
_entity.type
_entity.pdbx_description
1 polymer ?
#
loop_
_entity_poly.entity_id
_entity_poly.type
_entity_poly.pdbx_seq_one_letter_code
_entity_poly.pdbx_strand_id
1 'polypeptide(L)'
;MDEAGGDPSRRSRRFRPHTRAATLTLGLMTAMTPLATDIYLPAMPALARDFGATEASAQLTLSIFMIGFALGQVIYGPVSDRVGRRPTVLFSFALFTLGSIACTVAPNMPTLLAARVVQATGGAGPVVVARAMARDFYDGPEAGRGSRAWRPSWG
;
A
#
# COMPACT_ATOMS: atom_id res chain seq x y z
N MET A 1 -45.12 -21.87 33.41
CA MET A 1 -44.20 -21.95 32.25
C MET A 1 -43.68 -20.55 32.06
N ASP A 2 -42.61 -20.28 32.79
CA ASP A 2 -42.05 -18.96 33.07
C ASP A 2 -41.42 -18.28 31.86
N GLU A 3 -41.43 -16.97 31.96
CA GLU A 3 -40.82 -15.97 31.11
C GLU A 3 -39.35 -16.25 30.77
N ALA A 4 -38.92 -15.80 29.59
CA ALA A 4 -37.94 -14.71 29.47
C ALA A 4 -37.10 -14.83 28.19
N GLY A 5 -36.96 -13.70 27.51
CA GLY A 5 -35.60 -13.28 27.17
C GLY A 5 -35.10 -13.64 25.77
N GLY A 6 -35.95 -13.54 24.75
CA GLY A 6 -35.46 -13.21 23.40
C GLY A 6 -35.06 -11.74 23.36
N ASP A 7 -34.00 -11.36 24.08
CA ASP A 7 -33.52 -9.99 24.21
C ASP A 7 -33.39 -9.27 22.84
N PRO A 8 -34.22 -8.24 22.55
CA PRO A 8 -34.13 -7.47 21.31
C PRO A 8 -32.86 -6.60 21.24
N SER A 9 -32.05 -6.55 22.29
CA SER A 9 -30.77 -5.83 22.34
C SER A 9 -29.64 -6.50 21.56
N ARG A 10 -29.83 -7.73 21.05
CA ARG A 10 -28.94 -8.34 20.04
C ARG A 10 -29.15 -7.77 18.63
N ARG A 11 -29.40 -6.46 18.51
CA ARG A 11 -29.05 -5.68 17.33
C ARG A 11 -27.53 -5.62 17.22
N SER A 12 -26.93 -6.74 16.81
CA SER A 12 -25.57 -6.73 16.27
C SER A 12 -25.59 -5.68 15.17
N ARG A 13 -24.94 -4.53 15.40
CA ARG A 13 -24.66 -3.52 14.38
C ARG A 13 -23.81 -4.21 13.32
N ARG A 14 -24.47 -4.88 12.37
CA ARG A 14 -23.86 -5.46 11.18
C ARG A 14 -23.23 -4.30 10.43
N PHE A 15 -21.91 -4.16 10.52
CA PHE A 15 -21.16 -3.24 9.69
C PHE A 15 -21.41 -3.62 8.23
N ARG A 16 -22.09 -2.72 7.51
CA ARG A 16 -22.48 -2.91 6.11
C ARG A 16 -21.32 -2.49 5.18
N PRO A 17 -21.17 -3.11 4.00
CA PRO A 17 -20.06 -2.90 3.06
C PRO A 17 -20.12 -1.56 2.29
N HIS A 18 -20.60 -0.48 2.91
CA HIS A 18 -20.81 0.84 2.28
C HIS A 18 -20.26 2.01 3.09
N THR A 19 -19.28 1.77 3.99
CA THR A 19 -18.66 2.90 4.68
C THR A 19 -17.67 3.53 3.72
N ARG A 20 -17.97 4.73 3.21
CA ARG A 20 -17.11 5.52 2.31
C ARG A 20 -15.62 5.46 2.71
N ALA A 21 -15.35 5.38 4.02
CA ALA A 21 -14.03 5.20 4.61
C ALA A 21 -13.21 4.00 4.08
N ALA A 22 -13.82 2.83 3.83
CA ALA A 22 -13.11 1.65 3.33
C ALA A 22 -12.69 1.84 1.86
N THR A 23 -13.62 2.30 1.02
CA THR A 23 -13.34 2.65 -0.38
C THR A 23 -12.30 3.77 -0.49
N LEU A 24 -12.39 4.78 0.38
CA LEU A 24 -11.39 5.87 0.49
C LEU A 24 -10.01 5.33 0.85
N THR A 25 -9.90 4.44 1.82
CA THR A 25 -8.62 3.88 2.25
C THR A 25 -7.96 3.05 1.13
N LEU A 26 -8.74 2.20 0.46
CA LEU A 26 -8.25 1.41 -0.68
C LEU A 26 -7.86 2.30 -1.88
N GLY A 27 -8.67 3.35 -2.12
CA GLY A 27 -8.39 4.36 -3.14
C GLY A 27 -7.08 5.11 -2.85
N LEU A 28 -6.88 5.58 -1.62
CA LEU A 28 -5.66 6.25 -1.17
C LEU A 28 -4.42 5.35 -1.32
N MET A 29 -4.53 4.08 -0.91
CA MET A 29 -3.44 3.11 -1.06
C MET A 29 -3.06 2.87 -2.53
N THR A 30 -4.05 2.85 -3.42
CA THR A 30 -3.82 2.63 -4.87
C THR A 30 -3.33 3.89 -5.56
N ALA A 31 -3.78 5.07 -5.12
CA ALA A 31 -3.40 6.36 -5.67
C ALA A 31 -1.94 6.76 -5.36
N MET A 32 -1.30 6.10 -4.39
CA MET A 32 0.06 6.43 -3.97
C MET A 32 1.11 6.28 -5.09
N THR A 33 0.94 5.28 -5.96
CA THR A 33 1.85 5.02 -7.09
C THR A 33 1.76 6.08 -8.21
N PRO A 34 0.57 6.39 -8.78
CA PRO A 34 0.46 7.44 -9.78
C PRO A 34 0.84 8.81 -9.21
N LEU A 35 0.45 9.12 -7.97
CA LEU A 35 0.83 10.37 -7.31
C LEU A 35 2.36 10.53 -7.20
N ALA A 36 3.07 9.46 -6.81
CA ALA A 36 4.52 9.47 -6.73
C ALA A 36 5.18 9.65 -8.10
N THR A 37 4.54 9.20 -9.18
CA THR A 37 5.04 9.34 -10.55
C THR A 37 4.77 10.73 -11.10
N ASP A 38 3.57 11.28 -10.87
CA ASP A 38 3.15 12.58 -11.35
C ASP A 38 3.93 13.73 -10.69
N ILE A 39 4.24 13.60 -9.40
CA ILE A 39 5.11 14.56 -8.68
C ILE A 39 6.56 14.47 -9.19
N TYR A 40 6.96 13.34 -9.77
CA TYR A 40 8.34 13.10 -10.16
C TYR A 40 8.70 13.72 -11.53
N LEU A 41 7.77 13.70 -12.48
CA LEU A 41 7.96 14.31 -13.80
C LEU A 41 8.46 15.78 -13.75
N PRO A 42 7.84 16.70 -13.00
CA PRO A 42 8.32 18.08 -12.91
C PRO A 42 9.61 18.23 -12.10
N ALA A 43 9.98 17.21 -11.30
CA ALA A 43 11.21 17.20 -10.52
C ALA A 43 12.43 16.68 -11.33
N MET A 44 12.22 16.05 -12.49
CA MET A 44 13.30 15.57 -13.36
C MET A 44 14.34 16.65 -13.74
N PRO A 45 13.94 17.88 -14.13
CA PRO A 45 14.89 18.94 -14.48
C PRO A 45 15.70 19.42 -13.27
N ALA A 46 15.12 19.38 -12.06
CA ALA A 46 15.83 19.71 -10.82
C ALA A 46 16.86 18.63 -10.47
N LEU A 47 16.50 17.35 -10.60
CA LEU A 47 17.45 16.23 -10.42
C LEU A 47 18.61 16.28 -11.41
N ALA A 48 18.35 16.67 -12.66
CA ALA A 48 19.39 16.86 -13.67
C ALA A 48 20.37 17.98 -13.29
N ARG A 49 19.88 19.07 -12.69
CA ARG A 49 20.72 20.19 -12.23
C ARG A 49 21.48 19.85 -10.95
N ASP A 50 20.82 19.26 -9.96
CA ASP A 50 21.38 19.00 -8.63
C ASP A 50 22.42 17.86 -8.66
N PHE A 51 22.23 16.85 -9.51
CA PHE A 51 23.18 15.73 -9.64
C PHE A 51 24.07 15.81 -10.89
N GLY A 52 23.98 16.89 -11.69
CA GLY A 52 24.65 17.00 -12.99
C GLY A 52 24.27 15.85 -13.94
N ALA A 53 23.05 15.33 -13.77
CA ALA A 53 22.59 14.10 -14.39
C ALA A 53 21.89 14.37 -15.73
N THR A 54 22.06 13.47 -16.70
CA THR A 54 21.38 13.56 -18.01
C THR A 54 19.91 13.17 -17.91
N GLU A 55 19.07 13.57 -18.86
CA GLU A 55 17.67 13.12 -18.96
C GLU A 55 17.55 11.58 -18.93
N ALA A 56 18.52 10.87 -19.52
CA ALA A 56 18.59 9.41 -19.48
C ALA A 56 18.72 8.87 -18.04
N SER A 57 19.46 9.56 -17.19
CA SER A 57 19.62 9.20 -15.78
C SER A 57 18.30 9.40 -15.02
N ALA A 58 17.60 10.47 -15.35
CA ALA A 58 16.29 10.79 -14.80
C ALA A 58 15.26 9.70 -15.19
N GLN A 59 15.20 9.30 -16.45
CA GLN A 59 14.39 8.16 -16.90
C GLN A 59 14.77 6.84 -16.22
N LEU A 60 16.07 6.58 -16.05
CA LEU A 60 16.56 5.36 -15.41
C LEU A 60 16.03 5.22 -13.98
N THR A 61 15.90 6.31 -13.22
CA THR A 61 15.32 6.27 -11.88
C THR A 61 13.86 5.82 -11.87
N LEU A 62 13.06 6.27 -12.86
CA LEU A 62 11.67 5.85 -13.00
C LEU A 62 11.57 4.40 -13.44
N SER A 63 12.40 3.96 -14.39
CA SER A 63 12.47 2.57 -14.83
C SER A 63 12.84 1.63 -13.68
N ILE A 64 13.88 1.96 -12.91
CA ILE A 64 14.31 1.18 -11.74
C ILE A 64 13.24 1.18 -10.66
N PHE A 65 12.55 2.31 -10.43
CA PHE A 65 11.42 2.37 -9.52
C PHE A 65 10.30 1.41 -9.97
N MET A 66 9.93 1.40 -11.25
CA MET A 66 8.91 0.49 -11.77
C MET A 66 9.33 -0.98 -11.64
N ILE A 67 10.59 -1.31 -11.92
CA ILE A 67 11.12 -2.67 -11.76
C ILE A 67 11.07 -3.09 -10.29
N GLY A 68 11.57 -2.25 -9.37
CA GLY A 68 11.54 -2.51 -7.94
C GLY A 68 10.12 -2.67 -7.41
N PHE A 69 9.19 -1.84 -7.90
CA PHE A 69 7.77 -1.93 -7.56
C PHE A 69 7.16 -3.24 -8.06
N ALA A 70 7.41 -3.63 -9.31
CA ALA A 70 6.91 -4.89 -9.88
C ALA A 70 7.44 -6.11 -9.11
N LEU A 71 8.73 -6.12 -8.78
CA LEU A 71 9.34 -7.18 -7.95
C LEU A 71 8.71 -7.22 -6.55
N GLY A 72 8.50 -6.04 -5.94
CA GLY A 72 7.79 -5.92 -4.67
C GLY A 72 6.39 -6.54 -4.75
N GLN A 73 5.62 -6.26 -5.80
CA GLN A 73 4.26 -6.81 -5.95
C GLN A 73 4.23 -8.34 -5.96
N VAL A 74 5.21 -8.98 -6.60
CA VAL A 74 5.34 -10.45 -6.63
C VAL A 74 5.62 -11.01 -5.24
N ILE A 75 6.45 -10.34 -4.44
CA ILE A 75 6.82 -10.77 -3.09
C ILE A 75 5.66 -10.54 -2.10
N TYR A 76 5.03 -9.37 -2.16
CA TYR A 76 3.99 -8.99 -1.20
C TYR A 76 2.71 -9.81 -1.32
N GLY A 77 2.44 -10.46 -2.45
CA GLY A 77 1.29 -11.37 -2.60
C GLY A 77 1.32 -12.52 -1.58
N PRO A 78 2.25 -13.49 -1.70
CA PRO A 78 2.34 -14.61 -0.77
C PRO A 78 2.68 -14.18 0.67
N VAL A 79 3.43 -13.09 0.85
CA VAL A 79 3.76 -12.57 2.19
C VAL A 79 2.52 -12.02 2.89
N SER A 80 1.68 -11.25 2.20
CA SER A 80 0.42 -10.72 2.72
C SER A 80 -0.51 -11.85 3.17
N ASP A 81 -0.56 -12.93 2.40
CA ASP A 81 -1.45 -14.06 2.68
C ASP A 81 -0.96 -14.91 3.86
N ARG A 82 0.36 -14.99 4.11
CA ARG A 82 0.96 -15.78 5.20
C ARG A 82 1.09 -15.01 6.51
N VAL A 83 1.57 -13.77 6.46
CA VAL A 83 1.88 -12.95 7.65
C VAL A 83 0.66 -12.15 8.11
N GLY A 84 -0.33 -12.00 7.23
CA GLY A 84 -1.53 -11.22 7.47
C GLY A 84 -1.40 -9.79 6.98
N ARG A 85 -2.53 -9.21 6.58
CA ARG A 85 -2.60 -7.96 5.83
C ARG A 85 -2.07 -6.74 6.58
N ARG A 86 -2.33 -6.66 7.90
CA ARG A 86 -1.94 -5.51 8.75
C ARG A 86 -0.42 -5.36 8.92
N PRO A 87 0.32 -6.39 9.40
CA PRO A 87 1.77 -6.29 9.52
C PRO A 87 2.45 -6.05 8.17
N THR A 88 1.91 -6.59 7.07
CA THR A 88 2.42 -6.31 5.71
C THR A 88 2.29 -4.84 5.34
N VAL A 89 1.16 -4.18 5.61
CA VAL A 89 0.99 -2.73 5.35
C VAL A 89 1.93 -1.89 6.21
N LEU A 90 2.06 -2.21 7.50
CA LEU A 90 2.95 -1.47 8.40
C LEU A 90 4.42 -1.61 8.01
N PHE A 91 4.86 -2.82 7.68
CA PHE A 91 6.23 -3.08 7.24
C PHE A 91 6.54 -2.34 5.92
N SER A 92 5.63 -2.42 4.95
CA SER A 92 5.80 -1.77 3.65
C SER A 92 5.81 -0.24 3.77
N PHE A 93 4.96 0.35 4.62
CA PHE A 93 5.03 1.78 4.95
C PHE A 93 6.36 2.17 5.61
N ALA A 94 6.82 1.40 6.59
CA ALA A 94 8.10 1.66 7.24
C ALA A 94 9.26 1.61 6.22
N LEU A 95 9.26 0.62 5.34
CA LEU A 95 10.25 0.49 4.27
C LEU A 95 10.18 1.64 3.27
N PHE A 96 8.98 2.09 2.91
CA PHE A 96 8.76 3.25 2.04
C PHE A 96 9.29 4.53 2.67
N THR A 97 9.03 4.76 3.96
CA THR A 97 9.55 5.91 4.71
C THR A 97 11.07 5.90 4.78
N LEU A 98 11.68 4.76 5.10
CA LEU A 98 13.13 4.60 5.13
C LEU A 98 13.77 4.85 3.76
N GLY A 99 13.19 4.30 2.69
CA GLY A 99 13.63 4.55 1.31
C GLY A 99 13.49 6.03 0.93
N SER A 100 12.43 6.70 1.38
CA SER A 100 12.23 8.13 1.13
C SER A 100 13.29 8.99 1.81
N ILE A 101 13.60 8.70 3.07
CA ILE A 101 14.67 9.39 3.80
C ILE A 101 16.02 9.12 3.12
N ALA A 102 16.29 7.89 2.70
CA ALA A 102 17.50 7.52 1.98
C ALA A 102 17.64 8.27 0.64
N CYS A 103 16.54 8.50 -0.07
CA CYS A 103 16.52 9.33 -1.28
C CYS A 103 16.88 10.80 -0.99
N THR A 104 16.42 11.35 0.13
CA THR A 104 16.70 12.75 0.52
C THR A 104 18.17 12.99 0.87
N VAL A 105 18.82 11.99 1.49
CA VAL A 105 20.23 12.10 1.89
C VAL A 105 21.21 11.53 0.84
N ALA A 106 20.72 11.09 -0.32
CA ALA A 106 21.53 10.44 -1.34
C ALA A 106 22.56 11.43 -1.94
N PRO A 107 23.88 11.16 -1.82
CA PRO A 107 24.93 12.08 -2.28
C PRO A 107 25.27 11.92 -3.77
N ASN A 108 24.82 10.85 -4.42
CA ASN A 108 25.11 10.55 -5.82
C ASN A 108 23.98 9.72 -6.46
N MET A 109 24.00 9.65 -7.80
CA MET A 109 22.95 9.00 -8.59
C MET A 109 22.81 7.49 -8.31
N PRO A 110 23.89 6.68 -8.21
CA PRO A 110 23.78 5.28 -7.83
C PRO A 110 23.12 5.05 -6.46
N THR A 111 23.45 5.86 -5.45
CA THR A 111 22.81 5.78 -4.13
C THR A 111 21.32 6.15 -4.20
N LEU A 112 20.98 7.17 -5.00
CA LEU A 112 19.58 7.55 -5.23
C LEU A 112 18.80 6.43 -5.93
N LEU A 113 19.40 5.75 -6.90
CA LEU A 113 18.81 4.58 -7.56
C LEU A 113 18.57 3.42 -6.59
N ALA A 114 19.55 3.09 -5.75
CA ALA A 114 19.40 2.06 -4.74
C ALA A 114 18.30 2.41 -3.72
N ALA A 115 18.29 3.64 -3.23
CA ALA A 115 17.24 4.15 -2.34
C ALA A 115 15.86 4.11 -3.00
N ARG A 116 15.78 4.41 -4.31
CA ARG A 116 14.55 4.30 -5.10
C ARG A 116 14.02 2.88 -5.19
N VAL A 117 14.88 1.86 -5.31
CA VAL A 117 14.44 0.45 -5.28
C VAL A 117 13.83 0.11 -3.91
N VAL A 118 14.49 0.52 -2.82
CA VAL A 118 13.98 0.30 -1.46
C VAL A 118 12.65 1.01 -1.25
N GLN A 119 12.53 2.26 -1.71
CA GLN A 119 11.28 3.01 -1.67
C GLN A 119 10.19 2.34 -2.52
N ALA A 120 10.52 1.92 -3.74
CA ALA A 120 9.59 1.26 -4.67
C ALA A 120 9.03 -0.05 -4.11
N THR A 121 9.91 -0.88 -3.53
CA THR A 121 9.51 -2.11 -2.87
C THR A 121 8.62 -1.80 -1.67
N GLY A 122 8.95 -0.82 -0.82
CA GLY A 122 8.05 -0.36 0.25
C GLY A 122 6.68 0.12 -0.27
N GLY A 123 6.64 0.80 -1.42
CA GLY A 123 5.41 1.30 -2.02
C GLY A 123 4.48 0.22 -2.60
N ALA A 124 4.99 -0.98 -2.90
CA ALA A 124 4.21 -2.06 -3.50
C ALA A 124 3.23 -2.73 -2.53
N GLY A 125 3.57 -2.78 -1.24
CA GLY A 125 2.77 -3.47 -0.21
C GLY A 125 1.33 -2.95 -0.09
N PRO A 126 1.10 -1.63 0.08
CA PRO A 126 -0.25 -1.06 0.17
C PRO A 126 -1.13 -1.40 -1.04
N VAL A 127 -0.57 -1.40 -2.25
CA VAL A 127 -1.30 -1.70 -3.50
C VAL A 127 -1.72 -3.16 -3.56
N VAL A 128 -0.84 -4.09 -3.19
CA VAL A 128 -1.17 -5.53 -3.15
C VAL A 128 -2.24 -5.82 -2.11
N VAL A 129 -2.11 -5.25 -0.92
CA VAL A 129 -3.09 -5.44 0.16
C VAL A 129 -4.43 -4.81 -0.22
N ALA A 130 -4.44 -3.65 -0.87
CA ALA A 130 -5.66 -3.02 -1.35
C ALA A 130 -6.39 -3.89 -2.39
N ARG A 131 -5.66 -4.50 -3.33
CA ARG A 131 -6.22 -5.44 -4.32
C ARG A 131 -6.77 -6.70 -3.68
N ALA A 132 -6.03 -7.29 -2.74
CA ALA A 132 -6.49 -8.46 -1.99
C ALA A 132 -7.77 -8.14 -1.19
N MET A 133 -7.84 -6.95 -0.59
CA MET A 133 -9.03 -6.49 0.12
C MET A 133 -10.22 -6.31 -0.83
N ALA A 134 -10.01 -5.68 -1.99
CA ALA A 134 -11.06 -5.55 -2.98
C ALA A 134 -11.61 -6.93 -3.42
N ARG A 135 -10.74 -7.92 -3.68
CA ARG A 135 -11.16 -9.29 -4.02
C ARG A 135 -12.01 -9.94 -2.93
N ASP A 136 -11.60 -9.81 -1.66
CA ASP A 136 -12.38 -10.35 -0.53
C ASP A 136 -13.78 -9.72 -0.44
N PHE A 137 -13.94 -8.45 -0.83
CA PHE A 137 -15.22 -7.74 -0.77
C PHE A 137 -16.12 -8.00 -1.97
N TYR A 138 -15.56 -8.24 -3.16
CA TYR A 138 -16.32 -8.28 -4.41
C TYR A 138 -16.45 -9.70 -5.04
N ASP A 139 -15.51 -10.64 -4.83
CA ASP A 139 -15.44 -11.89 -5.61
C ASP A 139 -15.68 -13.19 -4.81
N GLY A 140 -15.89 -13.15 -3.49
CA GLY A 140 -16.03 -14.36 -2.66
C GLY A 140 -17.46 -14.92 -2.53
N PRO A 141 -17.71 -16.25 -2.69
CA PRO A 141 -18.98 -16.91 -2.35
C PRO A 141 -19.38 -16.79 -0.86
N GLU A 142 -18.46 -16.28 -0.04
CA GLU A 142 -18.60 -16.04 1.40
C GLU A 142 -18.58 -14.53 1.75
N ALA A 143 -18.92 -13.65 0.80
CA ALA A 143 -19.04 -12.20 1.00
C ALA A 143 -19.96 -11.79 2.19
N GLY A 144 -20.73 -12.74 2.75
CA GLY A 144 -21.53 -12.57 3.97
C GLY A 144 -20.95 -13.15 5.28
N ARG A 145 -19.85 -13.91 5.28
CA ARG A 145 -19.33 -14.64 6.47
C ARG A 145 -17.91 -14.28 6.92
N GLY A 146 -17.12 -13.62 6.07
CA GLY A 146 -15.74 -13.18 6.38
C GLY A 146 -15.61 -12.03 7.39
N SER A 147 -16.72 -11.55 7.96
CA SER A 147 -16.72 -10.46 8.96
C SER A 147 -16.20 -10.87 10.35
N ARG A 148 -15.83 -12.14 10.54
CA ARG A 148 -15.29 -12.63 11.82
C ARG A 148 -13.79 -12.36 12.02
N ALA A 149 -13.04 -12.05 10.94
CA ALA A 149 -11.58 -11.88 11.01
C ALA A 149 -11.09 -10.42 11.02
N TRP A 150 -11.94 -9.45 10.66
CA TRP A 150 -11.54 -8.04 10.61
C TRP A 150 -12.18 -7.24 11.74
N ARG A 151 -11.66 -7.41 12.96
CA ARG A 151 -11.67 -6.35 13.96
C ARG A 151 -10.43 -5.50 13.71
N PRO A 152 -10.55 -4.23 13.32
CA PRO A 152 -9.43 -3.31 13.44
C PRO A 152 -9.19 -3.12 14.95
N SER A 153 -8.30 -3.92 15.55
CA SER A 153 -7.81 -3.70 16.91
C SER A 153 -6.87 -2.49 16.90
N TRP A 154 -7.47 -1.31 16.71
CA TRP A 154 -6.90 -0.03 17.09
C TRP A 154 -7.53 0.35 18.44
N GLY A 155 -7.36 -0.55 19.42
CA GLY A 155 -8.02 -0.57 20.73
C GLY A 155 -8.03 -1.99 21.28
#